data_AF-A0A942SNL5-F1
#
_entry.id   AF-A0A942SNL5-F1
#
_cell.length_a   1.000
_cell.length_b   1.000
_cell.length_c   1.000
_cell.angle_alpha   90.00
_cell.angle_beta   90.00
_cell.angle_gamma   90.00
#
_symmetry.space_group_name_H-M   'P 1'
#
loop_
_entity.id
_entity.type
_entity.pdbx_description
1 polymer ?
#
loop_
_entity_poly.entity_id
_entity_poly.type
_entity_poly.pdbx_seq_one_letter_code
_entity_poly.pdbx_strand_id
1 'polypeptide(L)' 'MFNENSGLVVIWARNVREGNYKREQVPKLSNLQEMVYKVLDSETPAA' A
#
# COMPACT_ATOMS: atom_id res chain seq x y z
N MET A 1 4.19 -13.40 -6.21
CA MET A 1 4.69 -12.02 -6.14
C MET A 1 3.49 -11.10 -6.26
N PHE A 2 3.36 -10.10 -5.39
CA PHE A 2 2.23 -9.16 -5.40
C PHE A 2 2.39 -8.12 -6.51
N ASN A 3 1.28 -7.49 -6.90
CA ASN A 3 1.24 -6.38 -7.85
C ASN A 3 0.18 -5.37 -7.40
N GLU A 4 0.11 -4.22 -8.08
CA GLU A 4 -0.81 -3.10 -7.75
C GLU A 4 -2.29 -3.52 -7.76
N ASN A 5 -2.64 -4.54 -8.57
CA ASN A 5 -3.99 -5.08 -8.70
C ASN A 5 -4.28 -6.24 -7.73
N SER A 6 -3.32 -6.63 -6.89
CA SER A 6 -3.50 -7.72 -5.93
C SER A 6 -4.48 -7.28 -4.87
N GLY A 7 -5.50 -8.11 -4.57
CA GLY A 7 -6.50 -7.79 -3.56
C GLY A 7 -5.87 -7.41 -2.21
N LEU A 8 -4.79 -8.09 -1.81
CA LEU A 8 -4.06 -7.76 -0.58
C LEU A 8 -3.42 -6.36 -0.62
N VAL A 9 -2.83 -5.96 -1.75
CA VAL A 9 -2.23 -4.63 -1.92
C VAL A 9 -3.31 -3.55 -1.86
N VAL A 10 -4.43 -3.75 -2.57
CA VAL A 10 -5.55 -2.80 -2.58
C VAL A 10 -6.18 -2.64 -1.20
N ILE A 11 -6.38 -3.74 -0.47
CA ILE A 11 -6.93 -3.70 0.89
C ILE A 11 -6.00 -2.93 1.83
N TRP A 12 -4.69 -3.20 1.76
CA TRP A 12 -3.71 -2.49 2.59
C TRP A 12 -3.64 -1.00 2.24
N ALA A 13 -3.55 -0.66 0.96
CA ALA A 13 -3.52 0.74 0.50
C ALA A 13 -4.77 1.49 0.97
N ARG A 14 -5.96 0.88 0.85
CA ARG A 14 -7.21 1.45 1.35
C ARG A 14 -7.18 1.68 2.85
N ASN A 15 -6.76 0.69 3.62
CA ASN A 15 -6.66 0.77 5.08
C ASN A 15 -5.69 1.85 5.55
N VAL A 16 -4.58 2.03 4.82
CA VAL A 16 -3.64 3.12 5.10
C VAL A 16 -4.25 4.49 4.76
N ARG A 17 -4.97 4.60 3.64
CA ARG A 17 -5.71 5.82 3.26
C ARG A 17 -6.79 6.22 4.27
N GLU A 18 -7.53 5.24 4.80
CA GLU A 18 -8.57 5.47 5.81
C GLU A 18 -7.97 5.83 7.19
N GLY A 19 -6.64 5.78 7.36
CA GLY A 19 -5.97 6.08 8.63
C GLY A 19 -6.05 4.95 9.65
N ASN A 20 -6.61 3.79 9.27
CA ASN A 20 -6.67 2.60 10.12
C ASN A 20 -5.26 2.04 10.40
N TYR A 21 -4.35 2.22 9.44
CA TYR A 21 -2.96 1.80 9.55
C TYR A 21 -2.02 2.89 9.02
N LYS A 22 -0.83 2.99 9.61
CA LYS A 22 0.27 3.77 9.02
C LYS A 22 0.92 2.96 7.90
N ARG A 23 1.47 3.66 6.89
CA ARG A 23 2.26 3.01 5.83
C ARG A 23 3.36 2.10 6.42
N GLU A 24 4.01 2.53 7.50
CA GLU A 24 5.09 1.79 8.17
C GLU A 24 4.63 0.46 8.81
N GLN A 25 3.33 0.31 9.07
CA GLN A 25 2.74 -0.91 9.62
C GLN A 25 2.46 -1.96 8.54
N VAL A 26 2.60 -1.61 7.25
CA VAL A 26 2.46 -2.59 6.16
C VAL A 26 3.58 -3.63 6.32
N PRO A 27 3.25 -4.93 6.42
CA PRO A 27 4.24 -5.96 6.70
C PRO A 27 5.22 -6.11 5.53
N LYS A 28 6.50 -6.32 5.87
CA LYS A 28 7.57 -6.65 4.92
C LYS A 28 7.47 -8.10 4.44
N LEU A 29 6.36 -8.42 3.77
CA LEU A 29 6.10 -9.74 3.21
C LEU A 29 6.42 -9.74 1.71
N SER A 30 7.52 -10.39 1.33
CA SER A 30 8.01 -10.39 -0.06
C SER A 30 8.07 -8.96 -0.62
N ASN A 31 7.27 -8.64 -1.65
CA ASN A 31 7.18 -7.32 -2.26
C ASN A 31 5.87 -6.56 -1.92
N LEU A 32 5.11 -7.01 -0.91
CA LEU A 32 3.82 -6.39 -0.54
C LEU A 32 3.99 -4.92 -0.14
N GLN A 33 4.94 -4.64 0.77
CA GLN A 33 5.18 -3.29 1.29
C GLN A 33 5.51 -2.31 0.16
N GLU A 34 6.41 -2.70 -0.74
CA GLU A 34 6.80 -1.87 -1.88
C GLU A 34 5.62 -1.59 -2.82
N MET A 35 4.79 -2.61 -3.11
CA MET A 35 3.62 -2.42 -3.99
C MET A 35 2.55 -1.54 -3.34
N VAL A 36 2.30 -1.69 -2.04
CA VAL A 36 1.37 -0.81 -1.30
C VAL A 36 1.87 0.63 -1.33
N TYR A 37 3.17 0.85 -1.11
CA TYR A 37 3.75 2.20 -1.12
C TYR A 37 3.64 2.81 -2.50
N LYS A 38 3.96 2.06 -3.55
CA LYS A 38 3.82 2.51 -4.94
C LYS A 38 2.39 2.94 -5.27
N VAL A 39 1.38 2.19 -4.83
CA VAL A 39 -0.04 2.58 -5.01
C VAL A 39 -0.36 3.87 -4.27
N LEU A 40 0.06 3.99 -3.01
CA LEU A 40 -0.16 5.18 -2.19
C LEU A 40 0.53 6.44 -2.77
N ASP A 41 1.78 6.29 -3.24
CA ASP A 41 2.57 7.35 -3.85
C ASP A 41 2.05 7.75 -5.23
N SER A 42 1.48 6.82 -6.00
CA SER A 42 0.87 7.12 -7.31
C SER A 42 -0.43 7.91 -7.18
N GLU A 43 -1.18 7.71 -6.10
CA GLU A 43 -2.44 8.41 -5.84
C GLU A 43 -2.26 9.74 -5.11
N THR A 44 -1.12 9.94 -4.42
CA THR A 44 -0.80 11.19 -3.73
C THR A 44 0.26 11.93 -4.54
N PRO A 45 -0.11 12.78 -5.52
CA PRO A 45 0.86 13.68 -6.12
C PRO A 45 1.36 14.58 -4.99
N ALA A 46 2.66 14.56 -4.73
CA ALA A 46 3.30 15.47 -3.79
C ALA A 46 2.89 16.91 -4.15
N ALA A 47 1.98 17.48 -3.36
CA ALA A 47 1.58 18.87 -3.43
C ALA A 47 2.57 19.74 -2.67
#